data_AF-A0A9X2GZB3-F1
#
_entry.id   AF-A0A9X2GZB3-F1
#
_cell.length_a   1.000
_cell.length_b   1.000
_cell.length_c   1.000
_cell.angle_alpha   90.00
_cell.angle_beta   90.00
_cell.angle_gamma   90.00
#
_symmetry.space_group_name_H-M   'P 1'
#
loop_
_entity.id
_entity.type
_entity.pdbx_description
1 polymer ?
#
loop_
_entity_poly.entity_id
_entity_poly.type
_entity_poly.pdbx_seq_one_letter_code
_entity_poly.pdbx_strand_id
1 'polypeptide(L)'
;MITADRSIRASAFDPPARTASAAVEADVEPGTEVDALTLGRRIREHRTARSMTLGELAAAIDRAPSQVSAIENGKREPRLSMLRTIALALGTSVDELLKPDAPSERAALEIAVERAQRGPVFSALGLEPFRVAKGMTDQTLATILALHNEIDRLHRERAATPEEARRANALLRAEMRARDNFYPELEAKAAELLEAVGHTGGPVSHQLVADMASHLGYSLHYVGDLPHSTRSVTDKRNGRIYLPTAQSPSRDSRSPILQALASHLLGHEEPGGYAEFLRQRIETNYLTAAILLPEQAAVRFLTEAKNLRRISMEDLRDAFAVSYETAAHRFTNLATARLGIPVHFTKVHESGTIIKAYENDRVRFPSDALGAIEGTTMCRNWTARTVFDVEDRFSPWYQYTDTPSGTFWCTSRIEKAKEGEYSVSVGVPFEHVKWFRGRETPHRAVSRCPDPACCQAPSGLAERWADASWPAARTPTSLLAALPTGTFPGVDQTEVFTFLEAHAPRG
;
A
#
# COMPACT_ATOMS: atom_id res chain seq x y z
N MET A 1 -26.26 -9.11 -59.16
CA MET A 1 -27.72 -9.02 -59.41
C MET A 1 -28.41 -9.47 -58.13
N ILE A 2 -29.32 -8.64 -57.63
CA ILE A 2 -30.06 -8.67 -56.34
C ILE A 2 -29.52 -7.66 -55.31
N THR A 3 -30.01 -6.45 -55.52
CA THR A 3 -30.29 -5.38 -54.56
C THR A 3 -31.41 -5.79 -53.58
N ALA A 4 -31.25 -5.46 -52.30
CA ALA A 4 -32.35 -5.03 -51.44
C ALA A 4 -31.80 -4.26 -50.22
N ASP A 5 -32.09 -2.97 -50.24
CA ASP A 5 -31.91 -1.95 -49.21
C ASP A 5 -32.98 -2.10 -48.11
N ARG A 6 -32.61 -1.82 -46.84
CA ARG A 6 -33.49 -1.10 -45.91
C ARG A 6 -32.75 -0.59 -44.67
N SER A 7 -32.53 0.72 -44.72
CA SER A 7 -32.31 1.66 -43.62
C SER A 7 -33.15 1.43 -42.35
N ILE A 8 -32.50 1.48 -41.18
CA ILE A 8 -33.08 2.01 -39.93
C ILE A 8 -32.03 2.91 -39.25
N ARG A 9 -32.45 4.12 -38.90
CA ARG A 9 -31.69 5.24 -38.31
C ARG A 9 -31.01 4.86 -36.99
N ALA A 10 -29.72 5.16 -36.87
CA ALA A 10 -29.03 5.28 -35.59
C ALA A 10 -29.02 6.75 -35.13
N SER A 11 -29.60 6.98 -33.96
CA SER A 11 -29.61 8.26 -33.23
C SER A 11 -28.21 8.57 -32.71
N ALA A 12 -27.67 9.73 -33.09
CA ALA A 12 -26.42 10.28 -32.58
C ALA A 12 -26.56 10.65 -31.09
N PHE A 13 -25.71 10.07 -30.25
CA PHE A 13 -25.39 10.55 -28.91
C PHE A 13 -23.88 10.79 -28.89
N ASP A 14 -23.49 12.05 -29.01
CA ASP A 14 -22.11 12.53 -29.00
C ASP A 14 -21.67 12.75 -27.53
N PRO A 15 -20.66 12.04 -27.00
CA PRO A 15 -20.06 12.39 -25.73
C PRO A 15 -18.96 13.46 -25.93
N PRO A 16 -18.88 14.48 -25.07
CA PRO A 16 -18.01 15.64 -25.29
C PRO A 16 -16.53 15.29 -25.11
N ALA A 17 -15.71 15.90 -25.97
CA ALA A 17 -14.26 15.87 -25.96
C ALA A 17 -13.69 16.26 -24.58
N ARG A 18 -12.94 15.33 -23.96
CA ARG A 18 -12.08 15.63 -22.81
C ARG A 18 -10.73 16.12 -23.31
N THR A 19 -10.61 17.43 -23.51
CA THR A 19 -9.33 18.13 -23.45
C THR A 19 -9.21 18.80 -22.09
N ALA A 20 -8.45 18.20 -21.18
CA ALA A 20 -7.92 18.87 -20.01
C ALA A 20 -6.52 18.32 -19.74
N SER A 21 -5.54 19.11 -20.14
CA SER A 21 -4.14 19.02 -19.72
C SER A 21 -4.09 19.05 -18.20
N ALA A 22 -3.78 17.91 -17.56
CA ALA A 22 -3.38 17.87 -16.17
C ALA A 22 -1.96 18.46 -16.08
N ALA A 23 -1.90 19.78 -15.91
CA ALA A 23 -0.69 20.42 -15.45
C ALA A 23 -0.43 19.95 -14.01
N VAL A 24 0.80 19.52 -13.78
CA VAL A 24 1.37 19.19 -12.47
C VAL A 24 1.21 20.41 -11.57
N GLU A 25 0.33 20.32 -10.58
CA GLU A 25 0.31 21.27 -9.45
C GLU A 25 1.53 20.92 -8.59
N ALA A 26 2.53 21.79 -8.64
CA ALA A 26 3.72 21.71 -7.80
C ALA A 26 3.33 22.00 -6.35
N ASP A 27 3.86 21.20 -5.42
CA ASP A 27 3.88 21.50 -3.99
C ASP A 27 4.54 22.86 -3.76
N VAL A 28 3.74 23.82 -3.29
CA VAL A 28 4.19 25.13 -2.84
C VAL A 28 4.33 25.09 -1.33
N GLU A 29 5.51 25.46 -0.82
CA GLU A 29 5.80 25.54 0.62
C GLU A 29 4.73 26.35 1.38
N PRO A 30 4.26 25.89 2.56
CA PRO A 30 3.30 26.62 3.36
C PRO A 30 4.00 27.79 4.07
N GLY A 31 4.09 28.95 3.43
CA GLY A 31 4.67 30.11 4.11
C GLY A 31 4.73 31.46 3.41
N THR A 32 4.54 31.58 2.08
CA THR A 32 4.87 32.86 1.40
C THR A 32 3.91 33.36 0.32
N GLU A 33 2.84 32.64 -0.05
CA GLU A 33 1.85 33.16 -1.00
C GLU A 33 0.61 33.75 -0.31
N VAL A 34 0.19 34.92 -0.80
CA VAL A 34 -0.98 35.64 -0.30
C VAL A 34 -2.24 34.94 -0.81
N ASP A 35 -2.85 34.12 0.05
CA ASP A 35 -4.12 33.43 -0.23
C ASP A 35 -5.25 34.45 -0.52
N ALA A 36 -5.99 34.21 -1.61
CA ALA A 36 -7.17 34.97 -2.03
C ALA A 36 -8.20 35.19 -0.91
N LEU A 37 -8.32 34.23 0.02
CA LEU A 37 -9.18 34.33 1.21
C LEU A 37 -8.69 35.40 2.19
N THR A 38 -7.40 35.41 2.50
CA THR A 38 -6.78 36.39 3.40
C THR A 38 -6.88 37.79 2.81
N LEU A 39 -6.57 37.94 1.51
CA LEU A 39 -6.74 39.18 0.77
C LEU A 39 -8.19 39.68 0.82
N GLY A 40 -9.15 38.81 0.52
CA GLY A 40 -10.57 39.15 0.53
C GLY A 40 -11.07 39.63 1.90
N ARG A 41 -10.63 38.99 2.99
CA ARG A 41 -10.99 39.39 4.36
C ARG A 41 -10.40 40.73 4.75
N ARG A 42 -9.19 41.04 4.30
CA ARG A 42 -8.52 42.32 4.54
C ARG A 42 -9.19 43.48 3.79
N ILE A 43 -9.59 43.25 2.53
CA ILE A 43 -10.40 44.20 1.76
C ILE A 43 -11.71 44.51 2.50
N ARG A 44 -12.39 43.48 3.00
CA ARG A 44 -13.63 43.63 3.76
C ARG A 44 -13.44 44.44 5.04
N GLU A 45 -12.37 44.17 5.79
CA GLU A 45 -12.08 44.88 7.03
C GLU A 45 -11.84 46.37 6.78
N HIS A 46 -10.95 46.74 5.85
CA HIS A 46 -10.70 48.14 5.49
C HIS A 46 -11.96 48.83 4.98
N ARG A 47 -12.80 48.14 4.20
CA ARG A 47 -14.10 48.68 3.77
C ARG A 47 -14.99 48.99 4.97
N THR A 48 -15.10 48.05 5.91
CA THR A 48 -15.94 48.25 7.11
C THR A 48 -15.38 49.29 8.08
N ALA A 49 -14.06 49.41 8.22
CA ALA A 49 -13.42 50.44 9.04
C ALA A 49 -13.74 51.86 8.53
N ARG A 50 -13.97 51.99 7.23
CA ARG A 50 -14.40 53.23 6.57
C ARG A 50 -15.92 53.40 6.49
N SER A 51 -16.68 52.51 7.13
CA SER A 51 -18.15 52.47 7.05
C SER A 51 -18.72 52.42 5.63
N MET A 52 -17.93 51.92 4.67
CA MET A 52 -18.36 51.83 3.28
C MET A 52 -19.26 50.61 3.06
N THR A 53 -20.38 50.79 2.36
CA THR A 53 -21.22 49.67 1.93
C THR A 53 -20.55 48.89 0.79
N LEU A 54 -20.98 47.64 0.58
CA LEU A 54 -20.45 46.81 -0.50
C LEU A 54 -20.78 47.42 -1.89
N GLY A 55 -21.91 48.13 -2.00
CA GLY A 55 -22.28 48.89 -3.20
C GLY A 55 -21.41 50.13 -3.42
N GLU A 56 -21.04 50.84 -2.36
CA GLU A 56 -20.15 52.01 -2.44
C GLU A 56 -18.74 51.64 -2.89
N LEU A 57 -18.16 50.56 -2.34
CA LEU A 57 -16.86 50.08 -2.83
C LEU A 57 -16.95 49.63 -4.29
N ALA A 58 -18.04 48.96 -4.67
CA ALA A 58 -18.26 48.51 -6.04
C ALA A 58 -18.36 49.70 -7.02
N ALA A 59 -19.09 50.75 -6.64
CA ALA A 59 -19.18 51.99 -7.41
C ALA A 59 -17.81 52.70 -7.51
N ALA A 60 -17.05 52.76 -6.41
CA ALA A 60 -15.73 53.41 -6.38
C ALA A 60 -14.69 52.73 -7.28
N ILE A 61 -14.86 51.44 -7.59
CA ILE A 61 -13.97 50.67 -8.47
C ILE A 61 -14.60 50.35 -9.85
N ASP A 62 -15.77 50.93 -10.15
CA ASP A 62 -16.54 50.71 -11.37
C ASP A 62 -16.86 49.21 -11.63
N ARG A 63 -17.35 48.50 -10.61
CA ARG A 63 -17.72 47.07 -10.72
C ARG A 63 -19.07 46.77 -10.10
N ALA A 64 -19.61 45.61 -10.46
CA ALA A 64 -20.84 45.11 -9.85
C ALA A 64 -20.60 44.72 -8.38
N PRO A 65 -21.56 44.97 -7.47
CA PRO A 65 -21.49 44.52 -6.08
C PRO A 65 -21.19 43.01 -5.94
N SER A 66 -21.75 42.19 -6.84
CA SER A 66 -21.49 40.74 -6.87
C SER A 66 -20.01 40.39 -7.05
N GLN A 67 -19.27 41.20 -7.82
CA GLN A 67 -17.85 40.99 -8.07
C GLN A 67 -17.00 41.35 -6.85
N VAL A 68 -17.33 42.43 -6.15
CA VAL A 68 -16.68 42.79 -4.87
C VAL A 68 -16.92 41.71 -3.83
N SER A 69 -18.14 41.19 -3.74
CA SER A 69 -18.48 40.07 -2.85
C SER A 69 -17.69 38.80 -3.19
N ALA A 70 -17.49 38.49 -4.47
CA ALA A 70 -16.69 37.34 -4.88
C ALA A 70 -15.22 37.48 -4.47
N ILE A 71 -14.67 38.71 -4.53
CA ILE A 71 -13.31 39.03 -4.09
C ILE A 71 -13.21 38.95 -2.56
N GLU A 72 -14.12 39.57 -1.80
CA GLU A 72 -14.11 39.57 -0.33
C GLU A 72 -14.25 38.17 0.32
N ASN A 73 -14.75 37.20 -0.42
CA ASN A 73 -14.92 35.81 0.04
C ASN A 73 -13.90 34.84 -0.58
N GLY A 74 -12.86 35.35 -1.27
CA GLY A 74 -11.81 34.53 -1.88
C GLY A 74 -12.35 33.54 -2.92
N LYS A 75 -13.47 33.89 -3.60
CA LYS A 75 -14.02 33.11 -4.72
C LYS A 75 -13.45 33.57 -6.06
N ARG A 76 -12.81 34.75 -6.10
CA ARG A 76 -12.21 35.32 -7.30
C ARG A 76 -11.03 36.20 -6.94
N GLU A 77 -9.89 35.92 -7.56
CA GLU A 77 -8.70 36.75 -7.41
C GLU A 77 -8.76 38.00 -8.31
N PRO A 78 -8.50 39.20 -7.76
CA PRO A 78 -8.43 40.42 -8.53
C PRO A 78 -7.09 40.52 -9.27
N ARG A 79 -7.12 41.01 -10.52
CA ARG A 79 -5.89 41.38 -11.24
C ARG A 79 -5.19 42.54 -10.53
N LEU A 80 -3.87 42.66 -10.68
CA LEU A 80 -3.07 43.71 -10.03
C LEU A 80 -3.60 45.14 -10.27
N SER A 81 -4.10 45.44 -11.47
CA SER A 81 -4.72 46.74 -11.79
C SER A 81 -5.99 47.01 -10.96
N MET A 82 -6.82 45.99 -10.76
CA MET A 82 -8.01 46.06 -9.91
C MET A 82 -7.64 46.18 -8.44
N LEU A 83 -6.62 45.43 -8.00
CA LEU A 83 -6.13 45.51 -6.62
C LEU A 83 -5.60 46.91 -6.27
N ARG A 84 -4.88 47.56 -7.19
CA ARG A 84 -4.47 48.98 -7.06
C ARG A 84 -5.67 49.92 -6.93
N THR A 85 -6.72 49.68 -7.72
CA THR A 85 -7.95 50.48 -7.68
C THR A 85 -8.69 50.31 -6.35
N ILE A 86 -8.75 49.07 -5.83
CA ILE A 86 -9.31 48.76 -4.52
C ILE A 86 -8.49 49.42 -3.41
N ALA A 87 -7.16 49.34 -3.46
CA ALA A 87 -6.28 49.98 -2.48
C ALA A 87 -6.49 51.50 -2.42
N LEU A 88 -6.56 52.16 -3.59
CA LEU A 88 -6.86 53.59 -3.70
C LEU A 88 -8.24 53.94 -3.12
N ALA A 89 -9.28 53.19 -3.46
CA ALA A 89 -10.64 53.41 -2.96
C ALA A 89 -10.74 53.24 -1.43
N LEU A 90 -9.97 52.31 -0.87
CA LEU A 90 -9.90 52.04 0.57
C LEU A 90 -8.88 52.93 1.30
N GLY A 91 -8.13 53.76 0.59
CA GLY A 91 -7.09 54.62 1.17
C GLY A 91 -5.97 53.84 1.86
N THR A 92 -5.58 52.69 1.29
CA THR A 92 -4.49 51.83 1.77
C THR A 92 -3.49 51.54 0.63
N SER A 93 -2.41 50.81 0.89
CA SER A 93 -1.45 50.37 -0.14
C SER A 93 -1.74 48.95 -0.61
N VAL A 94 -1.24 48.59 -1.80
CA VAL A 94 -1.30 47.21 -2.29
C VAL A 94 -0.49 46.28 -1.37
N ASP A 95 0.66 46.74 -0.88
CA ASP A 95 1.50 45.98 0.05
C ASP A 95 0.75 45.67 1.36
N GLU A 96 -0.04 46.62 1.86
CA GLU A 96 -0.86 46.40 3.06
C GLU A 96 -1.94 45.35 2.81
N LEU A 97 -2.59 45.37 1.65
CA LEU A 97 -3.60 44.38 1.26
C LEU A 97 -3.02 42.97 1.06
N LEU A 98 -1.74 42.89 0.71
CA LEU A 98 -1.05 41.64 0.42
C LEU A 98 -0.26 41.08 1.61
N LYS A 99 -0.37 41.63 2.83
CA LYS A 99 0.31 41.01 3.96
C LYS A 99 -0.31 39.62 4.28
N PRO A 100 0.54 38.62 4.60
CA PRO A 100 0.11 37.23 4.77
C PRO A 100 -0.61 36.97 6.10
N ASP A 101 -0.50 37.85 7.09
CA ASP A 101 -1.16 37.73 8.38
C ASP A 101 -2.69 37.92 8.27
N ALA A 102 -3.43 37.36 9.22
CA ALA A 102 -4.86 37.59 9.27
C ALA A 102 -5.15 39.00 9.84
N PRO A 103 -6.12 39.74 9.28
CA PRO A 103 -6.42 41.11 9.70
C PRO A 103 -6.85 41.26 11.18
N SER A 104 -7.49 40.23 11.73
CA SER A 104 -7.88 40.13 13.14
C SER A 104 -8.00 38.67 13.59
N GLU A 105 -8.02 38.41 14.90
CA GLU A 105 -8.25 37.06 15.46
C GLU A 105 -9.55 36.44 14.95
N ARG A 106 -10.62 37.25 14.90
CA ARG A 106 -11.89 36.89 14.29
C ARG A 106 -11.72 36.47 12.82
N ALA A 107 -11.03 37.29 12.02
CA ALA A 107 -10.81 36.98 10.62
C ALA A 107 -9.98 35.70 10.44
N ALA A 108 -9.01 35.44 11.33
CA ALA A 108 -8.23 34.20 11.33
C ALA A 108 -9.14 32.97 11.51
N LEU A 109 -10.09 33.02 12.47
CA LEU A 109 -11.07 31.96 12.69
C LEU A 109 -11.99 31.78 11.47
N GLU A 110 -12.47 32.86 10.86
CA GLU A 110 -13.31 32.78 9.66
C GLU A 110 -12.57 32.18 8.46
N ILE A 111 -11.31 32.54 8.25
CA ILE A 111 -10.45 31.98 7.20
C ILE A 111 -10.21 30.50 7.47
N ALA A 112 -9.86 30.13 8.69
CA ALA A 112 -9.60 28.74 9.07
C ALA A 112 -10.84 27.86 8.86
N VAL A 113 -12.04 28.32 9.24
CA VAL A 113 -13.29 27.58 9.02
C VAL A 113 -13.58 27.42 7.53
N GLU A 114 -13.40 28.48 6.74
CA GLU A 114 -13.61 28.42 5.29
C GLU A 114 -12.62 27.46 4.60
N ARG A 115 -11.36 27.41 5.05
CA ARG A 115 -10.37 26.42 4.59
C ARG A 115 -10.76 25.01 4.98
N ALA A 116 -11.16 24.80 6.24
CA ALA A 116 -11.63 23.49 6.73
C ALA A 116 -12.82 22.97 5.91
N GLN A 117 -13.76 23.85 5.52
CA GLN A 117 -14.90 23.51 4.67
C GLN A 117 -14.51 23.16 3.22
N ARG A 118 -13.42 23.73 2.70
CA ARG A 118 -12.86 23.38 1.38
C ARG A 118 -11.95 22.15 1.42
N GLY A 119 -11.61 21.68 2.62
CA GLY A 119 -10.72 20.56 2.85
C GLY A 119 -11.38 19.18 2.63
N PRO A 120 -10.55 18.12 2.54
CA PRO A 120 -11.01 16.77 2.20
C PRO A 120 -11.96 16.16 3.25
N VAL A 121 -11.80 16.49 4.54
CA VAL A 121 -12.64 15.97 5.63
C VAL A 121 -14.11 16.38 5.46
N PHE A 122 -14.37 17.64 5.10
CA PHE A 122 -15.74 18.13 4.89
C PHE A 122 -16.41 17.44 3.70
N SER A 123 -15.67 17.29 2.60
CA SER A 123 -16.13 16.57 1.41
C SER A 123 -16.39 15.09 1.69
N ALA A 124 -15.53 14.44 2.49
CA ALA A 124 -15.66 13.02 2.81
C ALA A 124 -16.87 12.72 3.71
N LEU A 125 -17.21 13.63 4.61
CA LEU A 125 -18.39 13.51 5.49
C LEU A 125 -19.72 13.86 4.78
N GLY A 126 -19.67 14.32 3.53
CA GLY A 126 -20.86 14.74 2.79
C GLY A 126 -21.56 15.95 3.41
N LEU A 127 -20.81 16.81 4.10
CA LEU A 127 -21.36 18.00 4.76
C LEU A 127 -21.49 19.13 3.73
N GLU A 128 -22.66 19.75 3.69
CA GLU A 128 -22.90 20.94 2.88
C GLU A 128 -22.12 22.14 3.44
N PRO A 129 -21.34 22.87 2.61
CA PRO A 129 -20.67 24.09 3.04
C PRO A 129 -21.69 25.15 3.48
N PHE A 130 -21.41 25.81 4.59
CA PHE A 130 -22.23 26.88 5.13
C PHE A 130 -21.51 28.22 5.11
N ARG A 131 -22.30 29.28 5.04
CA ARG A 131 -21.78 30.65 5.11
C ARG A 131 -21.51 31.02 6.56
N VAL A 132 -20.29 31.43 6.87
CA VAL A 132 -19.96 32.02 8.18
C VAL A 132 -20.70 33.36 8.34
N ALA A 133 -21.75 33.35 9.17
CA ALA A 133 -22.64 34.49 9.38
C ALA A 133 -22.11 35.42 10.48
N LYS A 134 -22.44 36.71 10.39
CA LYS A 134 -22.04 37.73 11.39
C LYS A 134 -22.53 37.41 12.82
N GLY A 135 -23.60 36.63 12.95
CA GLY A 135 -24.15 36.22 14.25
C GLY A 135 -23.45 35.03 14.92
N MET A 136 -22.52 34.34 14.24
CA MET A 136 -21.76 33.25 14.85
C MET A 136 -20.71 33.84 15.80
N THR A 137 -20.60 33.37 17.03
CA THR A 137 -19.60 33.88 17.99
C THR A 137 -18.22 33.30 17.73
N ASP A 138 -17.17 33.93 18.25
CA ASP A 138 -15.79 33.43 18.13
C ASP A 138 -15.67 32.03 18.75
N GLN A 139 -16.35 31.81 19.87
CA GLN A 139 -16.45 30.51 20.52
C GLN A 139 -17.07 29.46 19.60
N THR A 140 -18.11 29.80 18.81
CA THR A 140 -18.69 28.87 17.84
C THR A 140 -17.68 28.49 16.76
N LEU A 141 -16.97 29.46 16.19
CA LEU A 141 -15.97 29.19 15.15
C LEU A 141 -14.80 28.36 15.70
N ALA A 142 -14.31 28.68 16.89
CA ALA A 142 -13.28 27.92 17.58
C ALA A 142 -13.73 26.48 17.88
N THR A 143 -14.98 26.29 18.31
CA THR A 143 -15.54 24.94 18.55
C THR A 143 -15.63 24.13 17.26
N ILE A 144 -16.08 24.73 16.16
CA ILE A 144 -16.16 24.06 14.86
C ILE A 144 -14.77 23.64 14.39
N LEU A 145 -13.76 24.51 14.54
CA LEU A 145 -12.38 24.18 14.20
C LEU A 145 -11.81 23.09 15.09
N ALA A 146 -12.04 23.16 16.40
CA ALA A 146 -11.61 22.13 17.34
C ALA A 146 -12.23 20.77 16.99
N LEU A 147 -13.53 20.74 16.66
CA LEU A 147 -14.22 19.54 16.22
C LEU A 147 -13.66 19.03 14.88
N HIS A 148 -13.42 19.90 13.90
CA HIS A 148 -12.81 19.52 12.63
C HIS A 148 -11.42 18.91 12.82
N ASN A 149 -10.55 19.56 13.61
CA ASN A 149 -9.20 19.08 13.89
C ASN A 149 -9.22 17.74 14.64
N GLU A 150 -10.16 17.57 15.56
CA GLU A 150 -10.34 16.31 16.29
C GLU A 150 -10.87 15.19 15.40
N ILE A 151 -11.81 15.50 14.49
CA ILE A 151 -12.29 14.57 13.48
C ILE A 151 -11.14 14.19 12.53
N ASP A 152 -10.35 15.14 12.07
CA ASP A 152 -9.19 14.89 11.21
C ASP A 152 -8.14 14.03 11.92
N ARG A 153 -7.85 14.32 13.20
CA ARG A 153 -7.00 13.47 14.06
C ARG A 153 -7.56 12.06 14.17
N LEU A 154 -8.84 11.91 14.50
CA LEU A 154 -9.51 10.61 14.60
C LEU A 154 -9.58 9.89 13.25
N HIS A 155 -9.71 10.59 12.13
CA HIS A 155 -9.66 10.01 10.80
C HIS A 155 -8.25 9.52 10.46
N ARG A 156 -7.20 10.27 10.79
CA ARG A 156 -5.81 9.80 10.65
C ARG A 156 -5.51 8.60 11.55
N GLU A 157 -6.08 8.58 12.75
CA GLU A 157 -5.99 7.42 13.66
C GLU A 157 -6.82 6.23 13.17
N ARG A 158 -7.96 6.47 12.49
CA ARG A 158 -8.85 5.46 11.91
C ARG A 158 -8.52 5.06 10.46
N ALA A 159 -7.61 5.75 9.77
CA ALA A 159 -7.07 5.31 8.47
C ALA A 159 -6.33 3.97 8.58
N ALA A 160 -6.07 3.53 9.82
CA ALA A 160 -5.66 2.19 10.19
C ALA A 160 -6.85 1.25 10.50
N THR A 161 -8.07 1.50 9.99
CA THR A 161 -9.18 0.57 10.18
C THR A 161 -8.93 -0.72 9.38
N PRO A 162 -9.23 -1.89 9.96
CA PRO A 162 -9.10 -3.17 9.26
C PRO A 162 -9.80 -3.20 7.89
N GLU A 163 -10.94 -2.52 7.75
CA GLU A 163 -11.77 -2.55 6.55
C GLU A 163 -11.18 -1.74 5.39
N GLU A 164 -10.69 -0.52 5.64
CA GLU A 164 -9.99 0.27 4.63
C GLU A 164 -8.71 -0.43 4.17
N ALA A 165 -8.00 -1.04 5.12
CA ALA A 165 -6.82 -1.84 4.83
C ALA A 165 -7.13 -3.07 3.96
N ARG A 166 -8.21 -3.80 4.28
CA ARG A 166 -8.68 -4.94 3.47
C ARG A 166 -9.06 -4.51 2.05
N ARG A 167 -9.80 -3.40 1.91
CA ARG A 167 -10.21 -2.87 0.59
C ARG A 167 -9.00 -2.47 -0.25
N ALA A 168 -8.04 -1.74 0.34
CA ALA A 168 -6.83 -1.32 -0.34
C ALA A 168 -5.98 -2.53 -0.80
N ASN A 169 -5.80 -3.54 0.07
CA ASN A 169 -5.12 -4.78 -0.30
C ASN A 169 -5.83 -5.53 -1.43
N ALA A 170 -7.17 -5.60 -1.41
CA ALA A 170 -7.94 -6.27 -2.45
C ALA A 170 -7.80 -5.58 -3.82
N LEU A 171 -7.87 -4.24 -3.85
CA LEU A 171 -7.65 -3.45 -5.07
C LEU A 171 -6.23 -3.63 -5.61
N LEU A 172 -5.24 -3.57 -4.72
CA LEU A 172 -3.83 -3.73 -5.08
C LEU A 172 -3.54 -5.13 -5.63
N ARG A 173 -4.11 -6.18 -5.04
CA ARG A 173 -4.03 -7.54 -5.60
C ARG A 173 -4.67 -7.63 -6.98
N ALA A 174 -5.80 -6.97 -7.21
CA ALA A 174 -6.44 -6.94 -8.53
C ALA A 174 -5.56 -6.26 -9.58
N GLU A 175 -4.92 -5.15 -9.23
CA GLU A 175 -3.94 -4.47 -10.09
C GLU A 175 -2.73 -5.37 -10.39
N MET A 176 -2.14 -5.98 -9.36
CA MET A 176 -1.03 -6.92 -9.51
C MET A 176 -1.40 -8.05 -10.47
N ARG A 177 -2.59 -8.64 -10.34
CA ARG A 177 -3.08 -9.68 -11.26
C ARG A 177 -3.22 -9.19 -12.69
N ALA A 178 -3.79 -8.00 -12.88
CA ALA A 178 -3.98 -7.42 -14.21
C ALA A 178 -2.65 -7.14 -14.92
N ARG A 179 -1.57 -6.94 -14.16
CA ARG A 179 -0.22 -6.71 -14.66
C ARG A 179 0.68 -7.95 -14.62
N ASP A 180 0.14 -9.13 -14.30
CA ASP A 180 0.94 -10.35 -14.08
C ASP A 180 2.08 -10.17 -13.06
N ASN A 181 1.88 -9.24 -12.13
CA ASN A 181 2.81 -8.79 -11.11
C ASN A 181 4.17 -8.35 -11.68
N PHE A 182 4.17 -7.79 -12.89
CA PHE A 182 5.34 -7.27 -13.59
C PHE A 182 5.20 -5.76 -13.84
N TYR A 183 6.25 -4.99 -13.51
CA TYR A 183 6.27 -3.53 -13.55
C TYR A 183 7.49 -3.06 -14.37
N PRO A 184 7.35 -2.94 -15.71
CA PRO A 184 8.45 -2.61 -16.61
C PRO A 184 9.21 -1.33 -16.22
N GLU A 185 8.50 -0.34 -15.69
CA GLU A 185 9.04 0.93 -15.21
C GLU A 185 10.01 0.76 -14.03
N LEU A 186 9.74 -0.20 -13.14
CA LEU A 186 10.61 -0.51 -12.01
C LEU A 186 11.81 -1.35 -12.46
N GLU A 187 11.62 -2.25 -13.43
CA GLU A 187 12.72 -3.00 -14.04
C GLU A 187 13.73 -2.08 -14.74
N ALA A 188 13.23 -1.07 -15.47
CA ALA A 188 14.07 -0.07 -16.12
C ALA A 188 14.90 0.71 -15.09
N LYS A 189 14.28 1.18 -13.99
CA LYS A 189 15.00 1.85 -12.89
C LYS A 189 16.05 0.95 -12.22
N ALA A 190 15.73 -0.33 -12.03
CA ALA A 190 16.69 -1.29 -11.48
C ALA A 190 17.90 -1.44 -12.41
N ALA A 191 17.66 -1.59 -13.72
CA ALA A 191 18.71 -1.72 -14.73
C ALA A 191 19.59 -0.46 -14.81
N GLU A 192 18.98 0.73 -14.83
CA GLU A 192 19.68 2.01 -14.85
C GLU A 192 20.64 2.15 -13.65
N LEU A 193 20.16 1.88 -12.43
CA LEU A 193 21.00 1.95 -11.23
C LEU A 193 22.14 0.92 -11.26
N LEU A 194 21.87 -0.31 -11.71
CA LEU A 194 22.88 -1.36 -11.82
C LEU A 194 23.95 -1.03 -12.86
N GLU A 195 23.57 -0.44 -14.00
CA GLU A 195 24.47 0.02 -15.05
C GLU A 195 25.35 1.16 -14.54
N ALA A 196 24.78 2.12 -13.81
CA ALA A 196 25.49 3.26 -13.26
C ALA A 196 26.63 2.88 -12.30
N VAL A 197 26.49 1.75 -11.58
CA VAL A 197 27.54 1.21 -10.70
C VAL A 197 28.39 0.12 -11.35
N GLY A 198 28.24 -0.11 -12.65
CA GLY A 198 29.06 -1.05 -13.41
C GLY A 198 28.81 -2.52 -13.04
N HIS A 199 27.60 -2.91 -12.67
CA HIS A 199 27.29 -4.31 -12.38
C HIS A 199 27.35 -5.16 -13.67
N THR A 200 28.34 -6.06 -13.74
CA THR A 200 28.59 -6.91 -14.92
C THR A 200 27.91 -8.28 -14.87
N GLY A 201 27.16 -8.58 -13.80
CA GLY A 201 26.46 -9.85 -13.59
C GLY A 201 26.82 -10.57 -12.29
N GLY A 202 26.10 -11.65 -11.99
CA GLY A 202 26.21 -12.40 -10.73
C GLY A 202 25.43 -11.79 -9.57
N PRO A 203 25.60 -12.30 -8.34
CA PRO A 203 24.98 -11.71 -7.15
C PRO A 203 25.44 -10.25 -6.91
N VAL A 204 24.51 -9.38 -6.52
CA VAL A 204 24.84 -8.00 -6.13
C VAL A 204 25.57 -7.99 -4.79
N SER A 205 26.84 -7.58 -4.76
CA SER A 205 27.65 -7.56 -3.54
C SER A 205 27.29 -6.41 -2.60
N HIS A 206 27.72 -6.49 -1.34
CA HIS A 206 27.62 -5.36 -0.40
C HIS A 206 28.36 -4.12 -0.91
N GLN A 207 29.49 -4.31 -1.59
CA GLN A 207 30.25 -3.21 -2.17
C GLN A 207 29.42 -2.49 -3.24
N LEU A 208 28.79 -3.23 -4.16
CA LEU A 208 27.93 -2.62 -5.18
C LEU A 208 26.76 -1.85 -4.55
N VAL A 209 26.17 -2.34 -3.46
CA VAL A 209 25.11 -1.60 -2.74
C VAL A 209 25.65 -0.31 -2.13
N ALA A 210 26.88 -0.31 -1.60
CA ALA A 210 27.53 0.91 -1.11
C ALA A 210 27.88 1.89 -2.24
N ASP A 211 28.29 1.38 -3.41
CA ASP A 211 28.55 2.16 -4.61
C ASP A 211 27.25 2.80 -5.14
N MET A 212 26.11 2.08 -5.08
CA MET A 212 24.78 2.62 -5.41
C MET A 212 24.39 3.75 -4.47
N ALA A 213 24.59 3.58 -3.16
CA ALA A 213 24.34 4.63 -2.20
C ALA A 213 25.20 5.87 -2.50
N SER A 214 26.49 5.68 -2.77
CA SER A 214 27.43 6.75 -3.09
C SER A 214 27.07 7.46 -4.39
N HIS A 215 26.67 6.71 -5.43
CA HIS A 215 26.19 7.25 -6.71
C HIS A 215 24.96 8.15 -6.53
N LEU A 216 24.07 7.78 -5.59
CA LEU A 216 22.88 8.55 -5.24
C LEU A 216 23.14 9.67 -4.22
N GLY A 217 24.41 9.94 -3.86
CA GLY A 217 24.78 11.00 -2.92
C GLY A 217 24.58 10.65 -1.44
N TYR A 218 24.46 9.37 -1.11
CA TYR A 218 24.29 8.87 0.25
C TYR A 218 25.52 8.14 0.79
N SER A 219 25.81 8.37 2.07
CA SER A 219 26.76 7.59 2.86
C SER A 219 26.04 6.68 3.86
N LEU A 220 26.59 5.49 4.10
CA LEU A 220 25.99 4.49 5.00
C LEU A 220 26.61 4.57 6.40
N HIS A 221 25.76 4.61 7.44
CA HIS A 221 26.18 4.77 8.83
C HIS A 221 25.52 3.72 9.73
N TYR A 222 26.31 2.87 10.39
CA TYR A 222 25.79 1.91 11.37
C TYR A 222 25.78 2.52 12.77
N VAL A 223 24.62 2.49 13.43
CA VAL A 223 24.38 3.11 14.73
C VAL A 223 23.72 2.14 15.72
N GLY A 224 24.02 2.29 17.00
CA GLY A 224 23.49 1.45 18.08
C GLY A 224 22.16 1.92 18.67
N ASP A 225 21.75 3.15 18.36
CA ASP A 225 20.63 3.88 18.95
C ASP A 225 19.52 4.20 17.94
N LEU A 226 19.43 3.42 16.85
CA LEU A 226 18.36 3.57 15.87
C LEU A 226 16.98 3.40 16.53
N PRO A 227 15.99 4.28 16.25
CA PRO A 227 14.66 4.15 16.84
C PRO A 227 14.05 2.77 16.62
N HIS A 228 13.56 2.15 17.70
CA HIS A 228 13.10 0.74 17.70
C HIS A 228 11.97 0.43 16.70
N SER A 229 11.20 1.44 16.29
CA SER A 229 10.13 1.31 15.29
C SER A 229 10.61 1.34 13.84
N THR A 230 11.89 1.65 13.60
CA THR A 230 12.45 1.86 12.26
C THR A 230 13.45 0.77 11.88
N ARG A 231 13.55 0.49 10.57
CA ARG A 231 14.54 -0.45 10.02
C ARG A 231 15.79 0.25 9.49
N SER A 232 15.62 1.50 9.06
CA SER A 232 16.63 2.43 8.59
C SER A 232 16.05 3.84 8.70
N VAL A 233 16.92 4.85 8.75
CA VAL A 233 16.52 6.26 8.69
C VAL A 233 17.31 6.95 7.58
N THR A 234 16.61 7.60 6.66
CA THR A 234 17.23 8.36 5.56
C THR A 234 17.22 9.85 5.87
N ASP A 235 18.39 10.43 6.06
CA ASP A 235 18.62 11.86 6.19
C ASP A 235 18.91 12.45 4.80
N LYS A 236 17.85 12.97 4.17
CA LYS A 236 17.91 13.62 2.85
C LYS A 236 18.74 14.90 2.87
N ARG A 237 18.82 15.59 4.03
CA ARG A 237 19.51 16.89 4.14
C ARG A 237 21.02 16.73 4.12
N ASN A 238 21.54 15.70 4.80
CA ASN A 238 22.98 15.46 4.92
C ASN A 238 23.49 14.30 4.05
N GLY A 239 22.64 13.66 3.25
CA GLY A 239 23.02 12.53 2.40
C GLY A 239 23.48 11.33 3.21
N ARG A 240 22.70 10.91 4.22
CA ARG A 240 23.05 9.78 5.10
C ARG A 240 21.92 8.77 5.24
N ILE A 241 22.29 7.48 5.29
CA ILE A 241 21.38 6.39 5.63
C ILE A 241 21.90 5.72 6.91
N TYR A 242 21.10 5.79 7.97
CA TYR A 242 21.40 5.17 9.25
C TYR A 242 20.81 3.76 9.32
N LEU A 243 21.62 2.81 9.77
CA LEU A 243 21.33 1.38 9.81
C LEU A 243 21.63 0.83 11.21
N PRO A 244 20.94 -0.21 11.69
CA PRO A 244 21.23 -0.80 12.99
C PRO A 244 22.51 -1.63 12.94
N THR A 245 23.35 -1.53 13.97
CA THR A 245 24.55 -2.39 14.11
C THR A 245 24.19 -3.87 14.30
N ALA A 246 23.04 -4.16 14.91
CA ALA A 246 22.55 -5.52 15.10
C ALA A 246 21.85 -6.02 13.83
N GLN A 247 22.50 -6.94 13.10
CA GLN A 247 21.87 -7.63 11.98
C GLN A 247 20.84 -8.65 12.50
N SER A 248 19.65 -8.67 11.89
CA SER A 248 18.67 -9.74 12.14
C SER A 248 19.18 -11.01 11.45
N PRO A 249 19.39 -12.14 12.16
CA PRO A 249 20.01 -13.35 11.59
C PRO A 249 19.30 -13.92 10.36
N SER A 250 18.00 -13.61 10.19
CA SER A 250 17.14 -14.14 9.13
C SER A 250 16.91 -13.17 7.96
N ARG A 251 17.61 -12.04 7.89
CA ARG A 251 17.37 -11.02 6.85
C ARG A 251 18.65 -10.65 6.13
N ASP A 252 18.52 -10.51 4.82
CA ASP A 252 19.54 -9.95 3.95
C ASP A 252 19.89 -8.52 4.38
N SER A 253 21.15 -8.28 4.72
CA SER A 253 21.67 -6.98 5.15
C SER A 253 21.61 -5.92 4.05
N ARG A 254 21.53 -6.31 2.78
CA ARG A 254 21.40 -5.39 1.64
C ARG A 254 19.99 -4.80 1.55
N SER A 255 18.97 -5.57 1.93
CA SER A 255 17.57 -5.20 1.69
C SER A 255 17.14 -3.88 2.35
N PRO A 256 17.45 -3.58 3.63
CA PRO A 256 17.07 -2.29 4.22
C PRO A 256 17.70 -1.09 3.51
N ILE A 257 18.93 -1.23 3.03
CA ILE A 257 19.63 -0.18 2.28
C ILE A 257 18.95 0.03 0.93
N LEU A 258 18.75 -1.06 0.18
CA LEU A 258 18.10 -1.00 -1.13
C LEU A 258 16.65 -0.51 -1.04
N GLN A 259 15.92 -0.83 0.02
CA GLN A 259 14.59 -0.28 0.27
C GLN A 259 14.64 1.24 0.47
N ALA A 260 15.59 1.74 1.26
CA ALA A 260 15.77 3.18 1.43
C ALA A 260 16.15 3.90 0.13
N LEU A 261 17.04 3.30 -0.68
CA LEU A 261 17.41 3.82 -2.00
C LEU A 261 16.25 3.76 -3.00
N ALA A 262 15.46 2.68 -2.98
CA ALA A 262 14.29 2.52 -3.84
C ALA A 262 13.23 3.58 -3.55
N SER A 263 12.91 3.83 -2.28
CA SER A 263 11.97 4.91 -1.93
C SER A 263 12.46 6.29 -2.38
N HIS A 264 13.79 6.54 -2.33
CA HIS A 264 14.37 7.77 -2.88
C HIS A 264 14.25 7.86 -4.41
N LEU A 265 14.63 6.80 -5.13
CA LEU A 265 14.57 6.72 -6.60
C LEU A 265 13.16 6.85 -7.19
N LEU A 266 12.16 6.48 -6.41
CA LEU A 266 10.75 6.56 -6.78
C LEU A 266 10.11 7.89 -6.36
N GLY A 267 10.85 8.76 -5.67
CA GLY A 267 10.31 10.04 -5.19
C GLY A 267 9.20 9.85 -4.16
N HIS A 268 9.27 8.79 -3.34
CA HIS A 268 8.25 8.55 -2.31
C HIS A 268 8.31 9.63 -1.23
N GLU A 269 7.13 10.15 -0.91
CA GLU A 269 6.88 11.11 0.16
C GLU A 269 6.01 10.49 1.25
N GLU A 270 5.68 11.28 2.27
CA GLU A 270 4.75 10.83 3.30
C GLU A 270 3.41 10.45 2.63
N PRO A 271 2.95 9.19 2.78
CA PRO A 271 1.77 8.72 2.06
C PRO A 271 0.52 9.45 2.55
N GLY A 272 -0.28 9.98 1.63
CA GLY A 272 -1.53 10.68 1.93
C GLY A 272 -2.66 9.77 2.45
N GLY A 273 -2.45 8.44 2.44
CA GLY A 273 -3.38 7.47 2.99
C GLY A 273 -2.88 6.02 2.90
N TYR A 274 -3.66 5.09 3.43
CA TYR A 274 -3.26 3.68 3.55
C TYR A 274 -3.02 2.99 2.20
N ALA A 275 -3.85 3.30 1.19
CA ALA A 275 -3.70 2.72 -0.15
C ALA A 275 -2.38 3.16 -0.82
N GLU A 276 -1.99 4.42 -0.64
CA GLU A 276 -0.72 4.94 -1.15
C GLU A 276 0.46 4.32 -0.40
N PHE A 277 0.38 4.23 0.93
CA PHE A 277 1.38 3.54 1.75
C PHE A 277 1.63 2.10 1.27
N LEU A 278 0.56 1.34 0.99
CA LEU A 278 0.70 -0.02 0.46
C LEU A 278 1.34 -0.05 -0.93
N ARG A 279 0.96 0.88 -1.82
CA ARG A 279 1.56 0.99 -3.15
C ARG A 279 3.05 1.27 -3.07
N GLN A 280 3.44 2.32 -2.34
CA GLN A 280 4.86 2.68 -2.13
C GLN A 280 5.65 1.48 -1.57
N ARG A 281 5.05 0.72 -0.65
CA ARG A 281 5.66 -0.50 -0.08
C ARG A 281 5.82 -1.61 -1.12
N ILE A 282 4.88 -1.81 -2.04
CA ILE A 282 5.04 -2.79 -3.13
C ILE A 282 6.13 -2.35 -4.07
N GLU A 283 6.11 -1.11 -4.54
CA GLU A 283 7.09 -0.59 -5.48
C GLU A 283 8.51 -0.67 -4.91
N THR A 284 8.68 -0.28 -3.64
CA THR A 284 9.96 -0.35 -2.92
C THR A 284 10.47 -1.79 -2.83
N ASN A 285 9.60 -2.76 -2.49
CA ASN A 285 9.99 -4.17 -2.40
C ASN A 285 10.28 -4.79 -3.77
N TYR A 286 9.49 -4.43 -4.79
CA TYR A 286 9.71 -4.88 -6.16
C TYR A 286 11.05 -4.37 -6.68
N LEU A 287 11.31 -3.07 -6.58
CA LEU A 287 12.56 -2.47 -7.05
C LEU A 287 13.77 -3.05 -6.31
N THR A 288 13.66 -3.26 -4.99
CA THR A 288 14.70 -3.94 -4.21
C THR A 288 14.99 -5.35 -4.74
N ALA A 289 13.96 -6.15 -5.02
CA ALA A 289 14.12 -7.49 -5.58
C ALA A 289 14.66 -7.46 -7.02
N ALA A 290 14.25 -6.48 -7.82
CA ALA A 290 14.74 -6.28 -9.19
C ALA A 290 16.22 -5.89 -9.24
N ILE A 291 16.70 -5.12 -8.27
CA ILE A 291 18.12 -4.81 -8.12
C ILE A 291 18.89 -6.08 -7.71
N LEU A 292 18.42 -6.81 -6.70
CA LEU A 292 19.11 -8.01 -6.20
C LEU A 292 19.12 -9.17 -7.20
N LEU A 293 18.06 -9.31 -8.01
CA LEU A 293 17.91 -10.31 -9.06
C LEU A 293 17.61 -9.61 -10.39
N PRO A 294 18.62 -9.04 -11.07
CA PRO A 294 18.45 -8.28 -12.29
C PRO A 294 17.67 -9.07 -13.33
N GLU A 295 16.67 -8.43 -13.96
CA GLU A 295 15.71 -9.09 -14.86
C GLU A 295 16.40 -9.97 -15.89
N GLN A 296 17.34 -9.42 -16.66
CA GLN A 296 17.99 -10.16 -17.74
C GLN A 296 18.73 -11.40 -17.23
N ALA A 297 19.43 -11.29 -16.09
CA ALA A 297 20.16 -12.39 -15.51
C ALA A 297 19.21 -13.47 -14.97
N ALA A 298 18.18 -13.07 -14.23
CA ALA A 298 17.18 -13.97 -13.67
C ALA A 298 16.37 -14.68 -14.77
N VAL A 299 15.95 -13.96 -15.82
CA VAL A 299 15.23 -14.54 -16.96
C VAL A 299 16.11 -15.51 -17.73
N ARG A 300 17.38 -15.19 -18.00
CA ARG A 300 18.32 -16.15 -18.64
C ARG A 300 18.43 -17.43 -17.82
N PHE A 301 18.68 -17.30 -16.51
CA PHE A 301 18.80 -18.42 -15.58
C PHE A 301 17.53 -19.29 -15.57
N LEU A 302 16.36 -18.67 -15.41
CA LEU A 302 15.08 -19.37 -15.36
C LEU A 302 14.69 -19.98 -16.71
N THR A 303 15.05 -19.36 -17.83
CA THR A 303 14.81 -19.89 -19.17
C THR A 303 15.65 -21.15 -19.41
N GLU A 304 16.92 -21.14 -19.02
CA GLU A 304 17.76 -22.33 -19.07
C GLU A 304 17.19 -23.45 -18.19
N ALA A 305 16.81 -23.11 -16.94
CA ALA A 305 16.18 -24.06 -16.03
C ALA A 305 14.85 -24.62 -16.60
N LYS A 306 14.04 -23.80 -17.26
CA LYS A 306 12.80 -24.22 -17.94
C LYS A 306 13.09 -25.20 -19.08
N ASN A 307 14.07 -24.90 -19.93
CA ASN A 307 14.47 -25.77 -21.04
C ASN A 307 14.93 -27.16 -20.53
N LEU A 308 15.61 -27.17 -19.39
CA LEU A 308 16.08 -28.39 -18.72
C LEU A 308 15.05 -28.99 -17.76
N ARG A 309 13.83 -28.43 -17.68
CA ARG A 309 12.74 -28.89 -16.80
C ARG A 309 13.17 -29.01 -15.33
N ARG A 310 13.88 -28.00 -14.83
CA ARG A 310 14.48 -27.98 -13.48
C ARG A 310 14.32 -26.66 -12.74
N ILE A 311 13.28 -25.87 -13.05
CA ILE A 311 13.00 -24.63 -12.28
C ILE A 311 12.91 -24.97 -10.79
N SER A 312 13.66 -24.25 -9.97
CA SER A 312 13.77 -24.41 -8.52
C SER A 312 14.01 -23.03 -7.89
N MET A 313 13.33 -22.76 -6.77
CA MET A 313 13.48 -21.49 -6.08
C MET A 313 14.74 -21.47 -5.22
N GLU A 314 15.24 -22.63 -4.81
CA GLU A 314 16.52 -22.82 -4.14
C GLU A 314 17.67 -22.50 -5.08
N ASP A 315 17.63 -23.05 -6.30
CA ASP A 315 18.65 -22.77 -7.31
C ASP A 315 18.66 -21.27 -7.65
N LEU A 316 17.49 -20.62 -7.75
CA LEU A 316 17.38 -19.17 -7.95
C LEU A 316 17.91 -18.39 -6.74
N ARG A 317 17.54 -18.80 -5.53
CA ARG A 317 18.02 -18.21 -4.27
C ARG A 317 19.54 -18.24 -4.20
N ASP A 318 20.13 -19.40 -4.47
CA ASP A 318 21.57 -19.64 -4.34
C ASP A 318 22.35 -18.92 -5.46
N ALA A 319 21.82 -18.91 -6.69
CA ALA A 319 22.44 -18.22 -7.82
C ALA A 319 22.58 -16.70 -7.62
N PHE A 320 21.67 -16.08 -6.85
CA PHE A 320 21.67 -14.64 -6.57
C PHE A 320 22.01 -14.30 -5.10
N ALA A 321 22.32 -15.32 -4.29
CA ALA A 321 22.63 -15.21 -2.87
C ALA A 321 21.58 -14.41 -2.06
N VAL A 322 20.29 -14.64 -2.29
CA VAL A 322 19.18 -13.96 -1.59
C VAL A 322 18.46 -14.89 -0.61
N SER A 323 17.43 -14.43 0.10
CA SER A 323 16.56 -15.31 0.87
C SER A 323 15.58 -16.08 -0.02
N TYR A 324 15.05 -17.21 0.48
CA TYR A 324 14.03 -17.98 -0.25
C TYR A 324 12.78 -17.14 -0.54
N GLU A 325 12.32 -16.33 0.42
CA GLU A 325 11.19 -15.40 0.23
C GLU A 325 11.46 -14.38 -0.89
N THR A 326 12.68 -13.86 -0.99
CA THR A 326 13.05 -12.91 -2.04
C THR A 326 13.08 -13.59 -3.41
N ALA A 327 13.65 -14.79 -3.51
CA ALA A 327 13.66 -15.57 -4.74
C ALA A 327 12.24 -15.94 -5.20
N ALA A 328 11.38 -16.37 -4.26
CA ALA A 328 9.99 -16.70 -4.53
C ALA A 328 9.18 -15.49 -5.01
N HIS A 329 9.30 -14.33 -4.35
CA HIS A 329 8.67 -13.10 -4.81
C HIS A 329 9.20 -12.65 -6.18
N ARG A 330 10.51 -12.70 -6.40
CA ARG A 330 11.08 -12.35 -7.71
C ARG A 330 10.58 -13.28 -8.80
N PHE A 331 10.47 -14.57 -8.51
CA PHE A 331 9.90 -15.54 -9.43
C PHE A 331 8.47 -15.15 -9.81
N THR A 332 7.63 -14.70 -8.88
CA THR A 332 6.27 -14.25 -9.23
C THR A 332 6.22 -12.97 -10.05
N ASN A 333 7.27 -12.14 -10.04
CA ASN A 333 7.37 -10.99 -10.94
C ASN A 333 7.68 -11.39 -12.38
N LEU A 334 8.45 -12.47 -12.58
CA LEU A 334 8.99 -12.85 -13.89
C LEU A 334 8.28 -14.03 -14.54
N ALA A 335 7.69 -14.94 -13.74
CA ALA A 335 7.20 -16.23 -14.22
C ALA A 335 6.16 -16.10 -15.33
N THR A 336 5.16 -15.22 -15.16
CA THR A 336 4.11 -15.08 -16.16
C THR A 336 4.56 -14.20 -17.31
N ALA A 337 5.04 -12.99 -17.01
CA ALA A 337 5.43 -12.01 -18.03
C ALA A 337 6.60 -12.47 -18.93
N ARG A 338 7.55 -13.25 -18.40
CA ARG A 338 8.77 -13.65 -19.14
C ARG A 338 8.87 -15.13 -19.45
N LEU A 339 8.18 -16.00 -18.71
CA LEU A 339 8.19 -17.44 -18.94
C LEU A 339 6.83 -17.99 -19.38
N GLY A 340 5.75 -17.21 -19.36
CA GLY A 340 4.40 -17.69 -19.69
C GLY A 340 3.91 -18.77 -18.73
N ILE A 341 4.31 -18.69 -17.46
CA ILE A 341 3.89 -19.61 -16.39
C ILE A 341 3.05 -18.80 -15.39
N PRO A 342 1.73 -19.01 -15.32
CA PRO A 342 0.92 -18.46 -14.24
C PRO A 342 1.29 -19.14 -12.93
N VAL A 343 1.25 -18.38 -11.84
CA VAL A 343 1.77 -18.79 -10.54
C VAL A 343 0.92 -18.24 -9.39
N HIS A 344 1.01 -18.89 -8.24
CA HIS A 344 0.60 -18.32 -6.97
C HIS A 344 1.70 -18.40 -5.92
N PHE A 345 1.61 -17.51 -4.95
CA PHE A 345 2.53 -17.39 -3.83
C PHE A 345 1.73 -17.25 -2.54
N THR A 346 2.18 -17.91 -1.49
CA THR A 346 1.64 -17.74 -0.14
C THR A 346 2.74 -17.67 0.90
N LYS A 347 2.49 -16.85 1.93
CA LYS A 347 3.21 -16.90 3.19
C LYS A 347 2.21 -17.19 4.30
N VAL A 348 2.39 -18.30 5.00
CA VAL A 348 1.45 -18.80 6.01
C VAL A 348 2.18 -19.01 7.33
N HIS A 349 1.61 -18.53 8.42
CA HIS A 349 2.12 -18.78 9.78
C HIS A 349 1.86 -20.23 10.20
N GLU A 350 2.60 -20.78 11.17
CA GLU A 350 2.38 -22.15 11.70
C GLU A 350 0.94 -22.42 12.16
N SER A 351 0.25 -21.40 12.70
CA SER A 351 -1.19 -21.46 13.04
C SER A 351 -2.12 -21.65 11.83
N GLY A 352 -1.59 -21.54 10.61
CA GLY A 352 -2.31 -21.60 9.36
C GLY A 352 -2.87 -20.28 8.83
N THR A 353 -2.63 -19.17 9.54
CA THR A 353 -3.06 -17.84 9.11
C THR A 353 -2.25 -17.38 7.89
N ILE A 354 -2.96 -16.98 6.82
CA ILE A 354 -2.35 -16.40 5.63
C ILE A 354 -1.89 -14.98 5.94
N ILE A 355 -0.60 -14.71 5.74
CA ILE A 355 0.03 -13.41 6.00
C ILE A 355 0.20 -12.61 4.71
N LYS A 356 0.52 -13.31 3.62
CA LYS A 356 0.62 -12.73 2.28
C LYS A 356 0.15 -13.75 1.25
N ALA A 357 -0.55 -13.28 0.22
CA ALA A 357 -0.92 -14.10 -0.91
C ALA A 357 -0.83 -13.30 -2.21
N TYR A 358 -0.51 -14.00 -3.30
CA TYR A 358 -0.61 -13.50 -4.67
C TYR A 358 -0.98 -14.67 -5.57
N GLU A 359 -1.77 -14.43 -6.61
CA GLU A 359 -2.16 -15.45 -7.57
C GLU A 359 -2.53 -14.87 -8.92
N ASN A 360 -2.10 -15.47 -10.01
CA ASN A 360 -2.66 -15.23 -11.36
C ASN A 360 -2.95 -16.53 -12.12
N ASP A 361 -3.10 -17.64 -11.39
CA ASP A 361 -3.21 -19.00 -11.93
C ASP A 361 -4.54 -19.69 -11.64
N ARG A 362 -5.54 -18.90 -11.23
CA ARG A 362 -6.91 -19.31 -10.90
C ARG A 362 -7.03 -20.14 -9.61
N VAL A 363 -5.98 -20.30 -8.82
CA VAL A 363 -6.13 -20.83 -7.46
C VAL A 363 -7.12 -19.97 -6.67
N ARG A 364 -7.93 -20.61 -5.82
CA ARG A 364 -8.87 -19.92 -4.94
C ARG A 364 -8.37 -20.03 -3.51
N PHE A 365 -7.83 -18.94 -3.00
CA PHE A 365 -7.52 -18.84 -1.58
C PHE A 365 -8.79 -18.63 -0.76
N PRO A 366 -8.81 -19.07 0.50
CA PRO A 366 -9.88 -18.69 1.42
C PRO A 366 -9.91 -17.17 1.55
N SER A 367 -11.12 -16.61 1.60
CA SER A 367 -11.33 -15.19 1.79
C SER A 367 -12.46 -14.96 2.79
N ASP A 368 -12.41 -13.83 3.51
CA ASP A 368 -13.52 -13.39 4.34
C ASP A 368 -14.72 -12.90 3.50
N ALA A 369 -15.78 -12.46 4.17
CA ALA A 369 -16.99 -11.95 3.52
C ALA A 369 -16.75 -10.72 2.62
N LEU A 370 -15.62 -10.03 2.80
CA LEU A 370 -15.22 -8.86 2.02
C LEU A 370 -14.19 -9.20 0.94
N GLY A 371 -13.81 -10.47 0.79
CA GLY A 371 -12.83 -10.92 -0.20
C GLY A 371 -11.36 -10.71 0.20
N ALA A 372 -11.08 -10.41 1.47
CA ALA A 372 -9.72 -10.35 1.99
C ALA A 372 -9.19 -11.75 2.28
N ILE A 373 -7.96 -12.03 1.85
CA ILE A 373 -7.33 -13.34 1.98
C ILE A 373 -6.45 -13.36 3.24
N GLU A 374 -5.73 -12.27 3.47
CA GLU A 374 -4.87 -12.08 4.63
C GLU A 374 -5.69 -12.17 5.93
N GLY A 375 -5.19 -12.94 6.90
CA GLY A 375 -5.87 -13.21 8.16
C GLY A 375 -6.78 -14.45 8.14
N THR A 376 -7.12 -14.98 6.96
CA THR A 376 -7.90 -16.23 6.87
C THR A 376 -7.02 -17.47 7.07
N THR A 377 -7.64 -18.61 7.33
CA THR A 377 -6.93 -19.88 7.60
C THR A 377 -6.81 -20.71 6.34
N MET A 378 -5.57 -21.07 5.98
CA MET A 378 -5.27 -21.99 4.88
C MET A 378 -5.71 -23.42 5.21
N CYS A 379 -6.25 -24.13 4.21
CA CYS A 379 -6.63 -25.54 4.32
C CYS A 379 -5.47 -26.40 4.84
N ARG A 380 -5.70 -27.28 5.82
CA ARG A 380 -4.67 -28.15 6.42
C ARG A 380 -3.98 -29.08 5.42
N ASN A 381 -4.70 -29.45 4.37
CA ASN A 381 -4.19 -30.31 3.31
C ASN A 381 -3.36 -29.54 2.27
N TRP A 382 -3.28 -28.21 2.36
CA TRP A 382 -2.47 -27.40 1.45
C TRP A 382 -0.98 -27.53 1.76
N THR A 383 -0.11 -27.46 0.75
CA THR A 383 1.35 -27.56 0.92
C THR A 383 1.92 -26.55 1.92
N ALA A 384 1.31 -25.36 2.01
CA ALA A 384 1.70 -24.33 2.96
C ALA A 384 1.37 -24.68 4.43
N ARG A 385 0.53 -25.70 4.67
CA ARG A 385 0.22 -26.25 6.01
C ARG A 385 0.96 -27.57 6.26
N THR A 386 0.92 -28.50 5.31
CA THR A 386 1.53 -29.84 5.48
C THR A 386 3.04 -29.80 5.66
N VAL A 387 3.73 -28.77 5.13
CA VAL A 387 5.18 -28.61 5.32
C VAL A 387 5.59 -28.55 6.79
N PHE A 388 4.74 -28.06 7.69
CA PHE A 388 5.05 -27.95 9.11
C PHE A 388 5.20 -29.32 9.79
N ASP A 389 4.57 -30.36 9.25
CA ASP A 389 4.65 -31.73 9.78
C ASP A 389 5.88 -32.52 9.28
N VAL A 390 6.67 -31.94 8.37
CA VAL A 390 7.81 -32.62 7.72
C VAL A 390 9.10 -32.47 8.53
N GLU A 391 9.69 -33.57 8.99
CA GLU A 391 10.93 -33.52 9.79
C GLU A 391 12.13 -32.91 9.05
N ASP A 392 12.27 -33.17 7.74
CA ASP A 392 13.31 -32.56 6.91
C ASP A 392 13.03 -31.07 6.71
N ARG A 393 13.87 -30.22 7.33
CA ARG A 393 13.82 -28.76 7.21
C ARG A 393 14.85 -28.20 6.21
N PHE A 394 15.70 -29.05 5.64
CA PHE A 394 16.72 -28.65 4.68
C PHE A 394 16.16 -28.57 3.26
N SER A 395 15.51 -29.65 2.83
CA SER A 395 14.94 -29.78 1.49
C SER A 395 13.61 -29.05 1.38
N PRO A 396 13.25 -28.50 0.22
CA PRO A 396 11.89 -28.06 -0.02
C PRO A 396 10.89 -29.20 -0.02
N TRP A 397 9.70 -28.91 0.47
CA TRP A 397 8.56 -29.81 0.40
C TRP A 397 7.79 -29.59 -0.90
N TYR A 398 7.60 -30.67 -1.67
CA TYR A 398 6.84 -30.65 -2.93
C TYR A 398 5.57 -31.48 -2.78
N GLN A 399 4.42 -30.92 -3.14
CA GLN A 399 3.15 -31.62 -3.02
C GLN A 399 2.17 -31.20 -4.11
N TYR A 400 1.44 -32.18 -4.64
CA TYR A 400 0.22 -31.95 -5.41
C TYR A 400 -0.99 -31.81 -4.50
N THR A 401 -1.82 -30.80 -4.73
CA THR A 401 -3.09 -30.63 -4.03
C THR A 401 -4.23 -30.59 -5.04
N ASP A 402 -5.11 -31.58 -4.98
CA ASP A 402 -6.34 -31.60 -5.76
C ASP A 402 -7.41 -30.75 -5.08
N THR A 403 -8.02 -29.86 -5.83
CA THR A 403 -9.08 -28.96 -5.35
C THR A 403 -10.30 -29.03 -6.28
N PRO A 404 -11.48 -28.55 -5.86
CA PRO A 404 -12.61 -28.38 -6.76
C PRO A 404 -12.31 -27.48 -7.97
N SER A 405 -11.37 -26.55 -7.82
CA SER A 405 -10.94 -25.62 -8.89
C SER A 405 -9.83 -26.15 -9.80
N GLY A 406 -9.25 -27.32 -9.51
CA GLY A 406 -8.14 -27.90 -10.26
C GLY A 406 -7.03 -28.47 -9.38
N THR A 407 -6.03 -29.08 -10.01
CA THR A 407 -4.86 -29.64 -9.34
C THR A 407 -3.69 -28.65 -9.41
N PHE A 408 -3.10 -28.37 -8.26
CA PHE A 408 -1.95 -27.48 -8.13
C PHE A 408 -0.75 -28.23 -7.57
N TRP A 409 0.44 -27.91 -8.06
CA TRP A 409 1.69 -28.36 -7.46
C TRP A 409 2.34 -27.16 -6.79
N CYS A 410 2.83 -27.36 -5.57
CA CYS A 410 3.51 -26.32 -4.83
C CYS A 410 4.82 -26.83 -4.26
N THR A 411 5.81 -25.94 -4.21
CA THR A 411 7.03 -26.06 -3.42
C THR A 411 6.94 -25.15 -2.20
N SER A 412 7.38 -25.63 -1.03
CA SER A 412 7.29 -24.89 0.23
C SER A 412 8.53 -25.08 1.10
N ARG A 413 8.91 -24.01 1.80
CA ARG A 413 10.01 -24.02 2.78
C ARG A 413 9.60 -23.27 4.05
N ILE A 414 10.09 -23.72 5.20
CA ILE A 414 9.89 -23.03 6.48
C ILE A 414 11.01 -22.01 6.71
N GLU A 415 10.61 -20.82 7.11
CA GLU A 415 11.44 -19.68 7.47
C GLU A 415 11.13 -19.26 8.91
N LYS A 416 12.15 -18.91 9.68
CA LYS A 416 12.00 -18.47 11.07
C LYS A 416 11.97 -16.95 11.18
N ALA A 417 11.02 -16.41 11.94
CA ALA A 417 11.00 -15.01 12.31
C ALA A 417 10.66 -14.83 13.80
N LYS A 418 10.70 -13.58 14.29
CA LYS A 418 10.49 -13.26 15.72
C LYS A 418 9.14 -13.74 16.27
N GLU A 419 8.14 -13.84 15.41
CA GLU A 419 6.74 -14.12 15.78
C GLU A 419 6.38 -15.60 15.67
N GLY A 420 7.25 -16.45 15.11
CA GLY A 420 6.97 -17.87 14.87
C GLY A 420 7.63 -18.41 13.60
N GLU A 421 7.26 -19.64 13.25
CA GLU A 421 7.61 -20.26 11.98
C GLU A 421 6.61 -19.88 10.87
N TYR A 422 7.13 -19.68 9.66
CA TYR A 422 6.35 -19.32 8.49
C TYR A 422 6.71 -20.23 7.33
N SER A 423 5.71 -20.74 6.63
CA SER A 423 5.91 -21.39 5.34
C SER A 423 5.86 -20.34 4.24
N VAL A 424 6.78 -20.44 3.29
CA VAL A 424 6.80 -19.67 2.05
C VAL A 424 6.63 -20.65 0.91
N SER A 425 5.54 -20.51 0.16
CA SER A 425 5.18 -21.44 -0.91
C SER A 425 5.03 -20.74 -2.25
N VAL A 426 5.47 -21.41 -3.30
CA VAL A 426 5.20 -21.05 -4.71
C VAL A 426 4.51 -22.24 -5.35
N GLY A 427 3.43 -22.01 -6.09
CA GLY A 427 2.73 -23.07 -6.79
C GLY A 427 2.24 -22.68 -8.17
N VAL A 428 1.94 -23.70 -8.97
CA VAL A 428 1.48 -23.57 -10.35
C VAL A 428 0.37 -24.60 -10.66
N PRO A 429 -0.46 -24.37 -11.68
CA PRO A 429 -1.41 -25.36 -12.16
C PRO A 429 -0.70 -26.60 -12.72
N PHE A 430 -1.36 -27.76 -12.65
CA PHE A 430 -0.83 -29.06 -13.08
C PHE A 430 -0.15 -29.04 -14.47
N GLU A 431 -0.69 -28.31 -15.44
CA GLU A 431 -0.17 -28.25 -16.82
C GLU A 431 1.23 -27.61 -16.93
N HIS A 432 1.63 -26.80 -15.95
CA HIS A 432 2.92 -26.10 -15.91
C HIS A 432 4.00 -26.85 -15.11
N VAL A 433 3.63 -27.91 -14.39
CA VAL A 433 4.53 -28.63 -13.45
C VAL A 433 5.69 -29.31 -14.16
N LYS A 434 5.53 -29.65 -15.43
CA LYS A 434 6.59 -30.25 -16.28
C LYS A 434 7.90 -29.45 -16.34
N TRP A 435 7.88 -28.17 -15.96
CA TRP A 435 9.06 -27.30 -15.97
C TRP A 435 9.85 -27.30 -14.66
N PHE A 436 9.31 -27.87 -13.59
CA PHE A 436 9.86 -27.74 -12.23
C PHE A 436 10.60 -29.01 -11.78
N ARG A 437 11.58 -28.81 -10.90
CA ARG A 437 12.18 -29.88 -10.08
C ARG A 437 11.17 -30.32 -9.00
N GLY A 438 11.18 -31.59 -8.59
CA GLY A 438 10.24 -32.08 -7.58
C GLY A 438 8.85 -32.43 -8.13
N ARG A 439 8.69 -32.41 -9.45
CA ARG A 439 7.44 -32.81 -10.13
C ARG A 439 7.12 -34.30 -9.95
N GLU A 440 8.12 -35.11 -9.71
CA GLU A 440 8.02 -36.55 -9.46
C GLU A 440 7.59 -36.88 -8.03
N THR A 441 7.30 -35.87 -7.20
CA THR A 441 6.87 -36.07 -5.81
C THR A 441 5.69 -37.03 -5.72
N PRO A 442 5.77 -38.06 -4.84
CA PRO A 442 4.65 -38.94 -4.57
C PRO A 442 3.61 -38.27 -3.63
N HIS A 443 3.95 -37.13 -3.04
CA HIS A 443 3.10 -36.46 -2.06
C HIS A 443 1.91 -35.78 -2.75
N ARG A 444 0.72 -36.26 -2.42
CA ARG A 444 -0.53 -35.76 -2.95
C ARG A 444 -1.58 -35.68 -1.86
N ALA A 445 -2.27 -34.55 -1.79
CA ALA A 445 -3.35 -34.31 -0.86
C ALA A 445 -4.61 -33.86 -1.61
N VAL A 446 -5.76 -34.01 -0.97
CA VAL A 446 -7.05 -33.57 -1.49
C VAL A 446 -7.61 -32.49 -0.57
N SER A 447 -7.82 -31.29 -1.10
CA SER A 447 -8.57 -30.23 -0.42
C SER A 447 -9.98 -30.21 -0.98
N ARG A 448 -10.98 -30.40 -0.12
CA ARG A 448 -12.40 -30.20 -0.44
C ARG A 448 -12.91 -28.83 0.01
N CYS A 449 -12.06 -27.98 0.58
CA CYS A 449 -12.45 -26.61 0.97
C CYS A 449 -13.05 -25.86 -0.24
N PRO A 450 -14.13 -25.08 -0.05
CA PRO A 450 -14.70 -24.62 1.22
C PRO A 450 -15.75 -25.57 1.87
N ASP A 451 -15.81 -26.85 1.50
CA ASP A 451 -16.67 -27.83 2.19
C ASP A 451 -16.40 -27.81 3.72
N PRO A 452 -17.42 -27.55 4.56
CA PRO A 452 -17.29 -27.54 6.02
C PRO A 452 -16.65 -28.81 6.59
N ALA A 453 -16.80 -29.97 5.95
CA ALA A 453 -16.23 -31.23 6.42
C ALA A 453 -14.71 -31.35 6.19
N CYS A 454 -14.11 -30.55 5.29
CA CYS A 454 -12.73 -30.75 4.85
C CYS A 454 -11.65 -30.46 5.91
N CYS A 455 -11.89 -29.46 6.77
CA CYS A 455 -10.94 -29.01 7.79
C CYS A 455 -11.53 -29.07 9.20
N GLN A 456 -12.58 -29.86 9.39
CA GLN A 456 -13.14 -30.09 10.72
C GLN A 456 -12.27 -31.03 11.55
N ALA A 457 -12.38 -30.89 12.86
CA ALA A 457 -11.83 -31.87 13.78
C ALA A 457 -12.45 -33.24 13.51
N PRO A 458 -11.71 -34.34 13.70
CA PRO A 458 -12.29 -35.69 13.72
C PRO A 458 -13.55 -35.76 14.60
N SER A 459 -14.55 -36.52 14.15
CA SER A 459 -15.79 -36.74 14.91
C SER A 459 -15.49 -37.30 16.31
N GLY A 460 -16.08 -36.69 17.35
CA GLY A 460 -15.94 -37.11 18.76
C GLY A 460 -14.96 -36.27 19.59
N LEU A 461 -13.95 -35.62 18.97
CA LEU A 461 -13.03 -34.75 19.72
C LEU A 461 -13.70 -33.47 20.21
N ALA A 462 -14.54 -32.85 19.35
CA ALA A 462 -15.31 -31.67 19.71
C ALA A 462 -16.28 -31.96 20.86
N GLU A 463 -16.98 -33.10 20.82
CA GLU A 463 -17.89 -33.52 21.89
C GLU A 463 -17.16 -33.76 23.23
N ARG A 464 -15.93 -34.28 23.18
CA ARG A 464 -15.14 -34.60 24.37
C ARG A 464 -14.51 -33.36 25.03
N TRP A 465 -14.09 -32.37 24.24
CA TRP A 465 -13.20 -31.30 24.72
C TRP A 465 -13.77 -29.89 24.58
N ALA A 466 -14.86 -29.66 23.85
CA ALA A 466 -15.40 -28.30 23.63
C ALA A 466 -15.74 -27.58 24.95
N ASP A 467 -16.40 -28.28 25.88
CA ASP A 467 -16.79 -27.70 27.18
C ASP A 467 -15.70 -27.87 28.26
N ALA A 468 -14.67 -28.67 27.98
CA ALA A 468 -13.62 -29.03 28.94
C ALA A 468 -12.26 -28.39 28.65
N SER A 469 -12.17 -27.53 27.63
CA SER A 469 -10.94 -26.85 27.25
C SER A 469 -11.12 -25.33 27.21
N TRP A 470 -10.18 -24.61 27.84
CA TRP A 470 -10.13 -23.15 27.82
C TRP A 470 -8.73 -22.69 27.37
N PRO A 471 -8.51 -22.48 26.07
CA PRO A 471 -7.21 -22.07 25.58
C PRO A 471 -6.93 -20.59 25.94
N ALA A 472 -5.79 -20.34 26.59
CA ALA A 472 -5.26 -18.98 26.72
C ALA A 472 -4.43 -18.64 25.47
N ALA A 473 -4.99 -17.83 24.58
CA ALA A 473 -4.34 -17.47 23.33
C ALA A 473 -3.06 -16.63 23.58
N ARG A 474 -1.97 -16.95 22.86
CA ARG A 474 -0.86 -16.02 22.66
C ARG A 474 -1.26 -15.09 21.52
N THR A 475 -1.44 -13.79 21.79
CA THR A 475 -1.86 -12.83 20.76
C THR A 475 -0.64 -12.31 20.00
N PRO A 476 -0.42 -12.67 18.72
CA PRO A 476 0.62 -12.04 17.92
C PRO A 476 0.22 -10.59 17.65
N THR A 477 1.17 -9.67 17.76
CA THR A 477 0.94 -8.22 17.61
C THR A 477 0.37 -7.86 16.23
N SER A 478 0.60 -8.69 15.22
CA SER A 478 0.09 -8.55 13.85
C SER A 478 -1.41 -8.85 13.69
N LEU A 479 -2.03 -9.60 14.62
CA LEU A 479 -3.46 -9.97 14.58
C LEU A 479 -4.39 -8.92 15.20
N LEU A 480 -3.87 -7.97 15.98
CA LEU A 480 -4.66 -6.86 16.54
C LEU A 480 -5.21 -5.91 15.46
N ALA A 481 -4.63 -5.91 14.26
CA ALA A 481 -5.01 -5.02 13.17
C ALA A 481 -6.15 -5.56 12.26
N ALA A 482 -6.69 -6.76 12.51
CA ALA A 482 -7.51 -7.42 11.50
C ALA A 482 -8.71 -8.26 12.00
N LEU A 483 -9.25 -8.05 13.19
CA LEU A 483 -10.30 -8.95 13.71
C LEU A 483 -11.68 -8.72 13.09
N PRO A 484 -12.30 -9.73 12.42
CA PRO A 484 -13.75 -9.85 12.32
C PRO A 484 -14.30 -10.56 13.56
N THR A 485 -15.54 -10.25 13.93
CA THR A 485 -16.28 -10.90 15.02
C THR A 485 -16.63 -12.35 14.67
N GLY A 486 -16.29 -13.32 15.54
CA GLY A 486 -16.95 -14.64 15.52
C GLY A 486 -16.12 -15.88 15.85
N THR A 487 -14.78 -15.82 15.99
CA THR A 487 -13.97 -16.96 16.44
C THR A 487 -12.65 -16.44 17.00
N PHE A 488 -12.11 -17.08 18.05
CA PHE A 488 -10.85 -16.66 18.69
C PHE A 488 -9.72 -16.51 17.65
N PRO A 489 -9.03 -15.36 17.58
CA PRO A 489 -8.04 -15.13 16.54
C PRO A 489 -6.73 -15.88 16.79
N GLY A 490 -6.20 -16.49 15.72
CA GLY A 490 -4.85 -17.06 15.69
C GLY A 490 -4.70 -18.45 16.33
N VAL A 491 -5.79 -19.13 16.68
CA VAL A 491 -5.77 -20.47 17.30
C VAL A 491 -6.48 -21.48 16.41
N ASP A 492 -5.75 -22.48 15.89
CA ASP A 492 -6.36 -23.62 15.20
C ASP A 492 -6.95 -24.59 16.25
N GLN A 493 -8.28 -24.64 16.34
CA GLN A 493 -8.96 -25.45 17.35
C GLN A 493 -8.69 -26.96 17.23
N THR A 494 -8.50 -27.51 16.03
CA THR A 494 -8.20 -28.96 15.95
C THR A 494 -6.75 -29.29 16.22
N GLU A 495 -5.83 -28.34 16.04
CA GLU A 495 -4.46 -28.46 16.57
C GLU A 495 -4.49 -28.58 18.10
N VAL A 496 -5.26 -27.73 18.78
CA VAL A 496 -5.46 -27.78 20.23
C VAL A 496 -6.09 -29.12 20.67
N PHE A 497 -7.13 -29.60 19.99
CA PHE A 497 -7.75 -30.88 20.32
C PHE A 497 -6.83 -32.08 20.09
N THR A 498 -6.02 -32.06 19.03
CA THR A 498 -5.04 -33.12 18.73
C THR A 498 -3.92 -33.14 19.75
N PHE A 499 -3.43 -31.97 20.17
CA PHE A 499 -2.44 -31.82 21.23
C PHE A 499 -2.94 -32.41 22.56
N LEU A 500 -4.19 -32.12 22.96
CA LEU A 500 -4.78 -32.63 24.20
C LEU A 500 -4.97 -34.15 24.18
N GLU A 501 -5.41 -34.73 23.06
CA GLU A 501 -5.59 -36.19 22.93
C GLU A 501 -4.24 -36.94 23.00
N ALA A 502 -3.18 -36.39 22.41
CA ALA A 502 -1.84 -36.98 22.45
C ALA A 502 -1.21 -36.99 23.87
N HIS A 503 -1.65 -36.08 24.75
CA HIS A 503 -1.12 -35.90 26.10
C HIS A 503 -2.09 -36.29 27.21
N ALA A 504 -3.25 -36.84 26.86
CA ALA A 504 -4.19 -37.39 27.83
C ALA A 504 -3.54 -38.59 28.55
N PRO A 505 -3.65 -38.70 29.89
CA PRO A 505 -3.13 -39.84 30.62
C PRO A 505 -3.82 -41.11 30.11
N ARG A 506 -3.01 -42.08 29.67
CA ARG A 506 -3.50 -43.40 29.27
C ARG A 506 -3.89 -44.15 30.54
N GLY A 507 -5.19 -44.43 30.67
CA GLY A 507 -5.73 -45.30 31.71
C GLY A 507 -5.25 -46.73 31.58
#